data_AF-A0A3P3DSW5-F1
#
_entry.id   AF-A0A3P3DSW5-F1
#
_cell.length_a   1.000
_cell.length_b   1.000
_cell.length_c   1.000
_cell.angle_alpha   90.00
_cell.angle_beta   90.00
_cell.angle_gamma   90.00
#
_symmetry.space_group_name_H-M   'P 1'
#
loop_
_entity.id
_entity.type
_entity.pdbx_description
1 polymer ?
#
loop_
_entity_poly.entity_id
_entity_poly.type
_entity_poly.pdbx_seq_one_letter_code
_entity_poly.pdbx_strand_id
1 'polypeptide(L)'
;MRAPRLSRRLALEELRLTPDGAGGLGRLWEGLGYLWAEITPSGGRLEPGEGAARGEIPARILTRAALPGSPQRPAPGQRFREGGRVWSILAVAEAGSDPRYLISHVKEEVPL
;
A
#
# COMPACT_ATOMS: atom_id res chain seq x y z
N MET A 1 -5.86 10.74 -21.20
CA MET A 1 -5.30 10.34 -19.89
C MET A 1 -3.90 10.90 -19.76
N ARG A 2 -3.55 11.48 -18.61
CA ARG A 2 -2.17 11.93 -18.34
C ARG A 2 -1.27 10.71 -18.15
N ALA A 3 -0.07 10.73 -18.71
CA ALA A 3 0.89 9.64 -18.52
C ALA A 3 1.23 9.48 -17.03
N PRO A 4 1.20 8.25 -16.49
CA PRO A 4 1.66 7.94 -15.14
C PRO A 4 3.06 8.47 -14.86
N ARG A 5 3.26 9.09 -13.69
CA ARG A 5 4.55 9.61 -13.21
C ARG A 5 5.03 8.79 -12.02
N LEU A 6 5.61 7.63 -12.33
CA LEU A 6 6.19 6.71 -11.33
C LEU A 6 7.50 7.24 -10.74
N SER A 7 7.44 8.35 -9.98
CA SER A 7 8.61 9.09 -9.50
C SER A 7 8.99 8.80 -8.06
N ARG A 8 8.23 7.96 -7.34
CA ARG A 8 8.48 7.61 -5.94
C ARG A 8 8.94 6.16 -5.82
N ARG A 9 9.98 5.89 -5.04
CA ARG A 9 10.45 4.52 -4.77
C ARG A 9 9.91 4.07 -3.42
N LEU A 10 8.98 3.12 -3.45
CA LEU A 10 8.32 2.60 -2.25
C LEU A 10 8.84 1.20 -1.94
N ALA A 11 9.15 0.93 -0.68
CA ALA A 11 9.35 -0.45 -0.22
C ALA A 11 7.99 -1.14 -0.16
N LEU A 12 7.89 -2.35 -0.69
CA LEU A 12 6.75 -3.24 -0.48
C LEU A 12 7.11 -4.19 0.66
N GLU A 13 6.25 -4.26 1.67
CA GLU A 13 6.47 -5.08 2.86
C GLU A 13 5.27 -6.00 3.13
N GLU A 14 5.55 -7.20 3.60
CA GLU A 14 4.56 -8.21 3.96
C GLU A 14 4.60 -8.50 5.46
N LEU A 15 3.43 -8.73 6.04
CA LEU A 15 3.32 -9.12 7.44
C LEU A 15 3.68 -10.60 7.60
N ARG A 16 4.80 -10.88 8.26
CA ARG A 16 5.20 -12.22 8.67
C ARG A 16 4.89 -12.44 10.15
N LEU A 17 4.16 -13.53 10.43
CA LEU A 17 3.93 -14.00 11.79
C LEU A 17 5.08 -14.92 12.18
N THR A 18 5.71 -14.63 13.32
CA THR A 18 6.86 -15.39 13.81
C THR A 18 6.55 -15.88 15.22
N PRO A 19 6.78 -17.16 15.56
CA PRO A 19 6.60 -17.64 16.94
C PRO A 19 7.48 -16.84 17.91
N ASP A 20 6.90 -16.39 19.02
CA ASP A 20 7.61 -15.61 20.03
C ASP A 20 8.39 -16.47 21.06
N GLY A 21 8.33 -17.80 20.92
CA GLY A 21 8.97 -18.75 21.83
C GLY A 21 8.26 -18.93 23.17
N ALA A 22 7.20 -18.15 23.45
CA ALA A 22 6.38 -18.21 24.67
C ALA A 22 4.93 -18.69 24.39
N GLY A 23 4.64 -19.09 23.15
CA GLY A 23 3.33 -19.60 22.73
C GLY A 23 2.45 -18.56 22.01
N GLY A 24 2.96 -17.35 21.78
CA GLY A 24 2.32 -16.31 20.98
C GLY A 24 2.97 -16.12 19.59
N LEU A 25 2.40 -15.17 18.84
CA LEU A 25 2.86 -14.80 17.50
C LEU A 25 3.29 -13.33 17.46
N GLY A 26 4.58 -13.11 17.24
CA GLY A 26 5.14 -11.81 16.90
C GLY A 26 4.78 -11.41 15.46
N ARG A 27 4.63 -10.10 15.24
CA ARG A 27 4.36 -9.50 13.94
C ARG A 27 5.61 -8.77 13.45
N LEU A 28 6.18 -9.24 12.34
CA LEU A 28 7.31 -8.60 11.67
C LEU A 28 6.84 -8.14 10.28
N TRP A 29 7.27 -6.96 9.85
CA TRP A 29 7.13 -6.54 8.46
C TRP A 29 8.43 -6.84 7.71
N GLU A 30 8.36 -7.78 6.77
CA GLU A 30 9.48 -8.19 5.92
C GLU A 30 9.42 -7.46 4.57
N GLY A 31 10.56 -6.95 4.10
CA GLY A 31 10.64 -6.27 2.81
C GLY A 31 10.68 -7.24 1.64
N LEU A 32 9.71 -7.16 0.73
CA LEU A 32 9.66 -7.92 -0.52
C LEU A 32 10.49 -7.28 -1.64
N GLY A 33 10.70 -5.97 -1.58
CA GLY A 33 11.48 -5.24 -2.57
C GLY A 33 11.05 -3.78 -2.71
N TYR A 34 11.47 -3.13 -3.80
CA TYR A 34 11.13 -1.74 -4.10
C TYR A 34 10.37 -1.62 -5.41
N LEU A 35 9.32 -0.80 -5.43
CA LEU A 35 8.54 -0.46 -6.61
C LEU A 35 8.58 1.04 -6.88
N TRP A 36 8.65 1.41 -8.15
CA TRP A 36 8.42 2.79 -8.58
C TRP A 36 6.92 3.05 -8.71
N ALA A 37 6.47 4.14 -8.10
CA ALA A 37 5.07 4.43 -7.90
C ALA A 37 4.72 5.90 -8.13
N GLU A 38 3.46 6.14 -8.50
CA GLU A 38 2.80 7.44 -8.40
C GLU A 38 1.82 7.39 -7.22
N ILE A 39 1.90 8.38 -6.32
CA ILE A 39 0.99 8.48 -5.19
C ILE A 39 -0.01 9.61 -5.49
N THR A 40 -1.30 9.27 -5.50
CA THR A 40 -2.40 10.21 -5.66
C THR A 40 -3.24 10.21 -4.38
N PRO A 41 -3.19 11.27 -3.55
CA PRO A 41 -4.11 11.42 -2.45
C PRO A 41 -5.55 11.41 -2.96
N SER A 42 -6.43 10.68 -2.29
CA SER A 42 -7.86 10.78 -2.58
C SER A 42 -8.32 12.06 -1.90
N GLY A 43 -8.71 13.09 -2.66
CA GLY A 43 -9.26 14.31 -2.08
C GLY A 43 -10.37 13.95 -1.09
N GLY A 44 -10.13 14.21 0.19
CA GLY A 44 -10.97 13.72 1.27
C GLY A 44 -12.35 14.35 1.21
N ARG A 45 -13.33 13.61 0.68
CA ARG A 45 -14.70 13.75 1.22
C ARG A 45 -14.68 13.01 2.54
N LEU A 46 -14.23 13.71 3.58
CA LEU A 46 -14.44 13.28 4.95
C LEU A 46 -15.93 13.43 5.19
N GLU A 47 -16.69 12.33 5.09
CA GLU A 47 -18.05 12.29 5.63
C GLU A 47 -17.93 12.46 7.16
N PRO A 48 -18.51 13.52 7.74
CA PRO A 48 -18.47 13.69 9.18
C PRO A 48 -19.51 12.76 9.81
N GLY A 49 -19.04 11.63 10.34
CA GLY A 49 -19.89 10.69 11.08
C GLY A 49 -19.20 9.34 11.21
N GLU A 50 -18.77 9.02 12.43
CA GLU A 50 -18.33 7.68 12.87
C GLU A 50 -17.06 7.13 12.18
N GLY A 51 -15.94 7.86 12.28
CA GLY A 51 -14.63 7.27 11.91
C GLY A 51 -13.48 8.24 11.67
N ALA A 52 -13.71 9.55 11.64
CA ALA A 52 -12.66 10.57 11.47
C ALA A 52 -11.79 10.79 12.73
N ALA A 53 -11.68 9.79 13.62
CA ALA A 53 -10.98 9.91 14.90
C ALA A 53 -9.53 9.39 14.88
N ARG A 54 -8.99 8.94 13.74
CA ARG A 54 -7.69 8.24 13.71
C ARG A 54 -6.65 8.67 12.67
N GLY A 55 -6.87 9.77 11.96
CA GLY A 55 -5.85 10.31 11.04
C GLY A 55 -5.56 9.46 9.80
N GLU A 56 -6.35 8.44 9.47
CA GLU A 56 -6.11 7.62 8.28
C GLU A 56 -6.50 8.37 6.99
N ILE A 57 -5.52 8.70 6.13
CA ILE A 57 -5.77 9.43 4.88
C ILE A 57 -5.84 8.43 3.71
N PRO A 58 -6.97 8.30 3.00
CA PRO A 58 -7.07 7.39 1.86
C PRO A 58 -6.25 7.91 0.67
N ALA A 59 -5.51 7.01 0.02
CA ALA A 59 -4.75 7.33 -1.19
C ALA A 59 -4.85 6.19 -2.22
N ARG A 60 -4.44 6.51 -3.44
CA ARG A 60 -4.22 5.53 -4.52
C ARG A 60 -2.75 5.54 -4.89
N ILE A 61 -2.16 4.36 -4.96
CA ILE A 61 -0.77 4.17 -5.37
C ILE A 61 -0.76 3.36 -6.66
N LEU A 62 -0.25 3.96 -7.72
CA LEU A 62 -0.12 3.33 -9.03
C LEU A 62 1.28 2.76 -9.19
N THR A 63 1.40 1.50 -9.59
CA THR A 63 2.67 0.79 -9.85
C THR A 63 2.62 0.08 -11.21
N ARG A 64 3.77 -0.40 -11.69
CA ARG A 64 3.81 -1.31 -12.85
C ARG A 64 3.09 -2.61 -12.53
N ALA A 65 2.39 -3.16 -13.51
CA ALA A 65 1.80 -4.48 -13.38
C ALA A 65 2.88 -5.56 -13.29
N ALA A 66 2.61 -6.56 -12.46
CA ALA A 66 3.37 -7.78 -12.35
C ALA A 66 2.40 -8.96 -12.48
N LEU A 67 2.90 -10.08 -13.00
CA LEU A 67 2.10 -11.28 -13.19
C LEU A 67 1.54 -11.79 -11.85
N PRO A 68 0.36 -12.46 -11.86
CA PRO A 68 -0.16 -13.14 -10.68
C PRO A 68 0.90 -14.07 -10.06
N GLY A 69 1.05 -14.03 -8.73
CA GLY A 69 2.05 -14.81 -7.99
C GLY A 69 3.46 -14.20 -7.96
N SER A 70 3.73 -13.13 -8.72
CA SER A 70 5.01 -12.42 -8.59
C SER A 70 5.12 -11.71 -7.24
N PRO A 71 6.27 -11.77 -6.54
CA PRO A 71 6.50 -11.02 -5.30
C PRO A 71 6.49 -9.49 -5.52
N GLN A 72 6.59 -9.05 -6.78
CA GLN A 72 6.47 -7.64 -7.15
C GLN A 72 5.02 -7.19 -7.31
N ARG A 73 4.05 -8.11 -7.30
CA ARG A 73 2.62 -7.78 -7.40
C ARG A 73 2.09 -7.46 -6.01
N PRO A 74 1.73 -6.21 -5.70
CA PRO A 74 1.20 -5.87 -4.39
C PRO A 74 -0.09 -6.64 -4.09
N ALA A 75 -0.33 -6.95 -2.82
CA ALA A 75 -1.51 -7.68 -2.36
C ALA A 75 -2.16 -7.00 -1.13
N PRO A 76 -3.47 -7.22 -0.90
CA PRO A 76 -4.12 -6.80 0.34
C PRO A 76 -3.43 -7.36 1.58
N GLY A 77 -3.33 -6.55 2.65
CA GLY A 77 -2.64 -6.93 3.89
C GLY A 77 -1.13 -6.68 3.88
N GLN A 78 -0.55 -6.38 2.72
CA GLN A 78 0.81 -5.82 2.61
C GLN A 78 0.78 -4.30 2.82
N ARG A 79 1.94 -3.67 2.86
CA ARG A 79 2.07 -2.21 2.98
C ARG A 79 3.17 -1.63 2.10
N PHE A 80 3.00 -0.37 1.72
CA PHE A 80 4.07 0.43 1.14
C PHE A 80 4.75 1.27 2.22
N ARG A 81 6.06 1.52 2.07
CA ARG A 81 6.82 2.41 2.95
C ARG A 81 7.78 3.33 2.19
N GLU A 82 7.78 4.60 2.58
CA GLU A 82 8.73 5.65 2.13
C GLU A 82 9.29 6.35 3.37
N GLY A 83 10.49 5.95 3.81
CA GLY A 83 11.07 6.46 5.05
C GLY A 83 10.17 6.14 6.25
N GLY A 84 9.64 7.17 6.90
CA GLY A 84 8.70 7.08 8.03
C GLY A 84 7.22 7.05 7.64
N ARG A 85 6.87 7.20 6.35
CA ARG A 85 5.48 7.14 5.88
C ARG A 85 5.13 5.71 5.48
N VAL A 86 3.96 5.25 5.94
CA VAL A 86 3.47 3.89 5.72
C VAL A 86 2.07 3.94 5.15
N TRP A 87 1.80 3.10 4.16
CA TRP A 87 0.47 2.94 3.57
C TRP A 87 0.05 1.48 3.57
N SER A 88 -0.99 1.16 4.35
CA SER A 88 -1.60 -0.17 4.39
C SER A 88 -2.42 -0.42 3.12
N ILE A 89 -2.18 -1.55 2.45
CA ILE A 89 -2.86 -1.93 1.20
C ILE A 89 -4.17 -2.63 1.51
N LEU A 90 -5.27 -2.03 1.08
CA LEU A 90 -6.63 -2.55 1.29
C LEU A 90 -7.10 -3.41 0.10
N ALA A 91 -6.80 -2.95 -1.12
CA ALA A 91 -7.22 -3.63 -2.34
C ALA A 91 -6.24 -3.30 -3.47
N VAL A 92 -6.12 -4.21 -4.44
CA VAL A 92 -5.31 -4.03 -5.65
C VAL A 92 -6.13 -4.40 -6.87
N ALA A 93 -6.16 -3.53 -7.87
CA ALA A 93 -6.89 -3.70 -9.11
C ALA A 93 -6.02 -3.30 -10.31
N GLU A 94 -6.40 -3.73 -11.51
CA GLU A 94 -5.80 -3.23 -12.75
C GLU A 94 -6.21 -1.77 -13.00
N ALA A 95 -5.34 -0.99 -13.63
CA ALA A 95 -5.57 0.43 -13.90
C ALA A 95 -6.52 0.68 -15.08
N GLY A 96 -7.73 0.12 -15.01
CA GLY A 96 -8.76 0.28 -16.04
C GLY A 96 -8.29 -0.21 -17.41
N SER A 97 -8.27 0.69 -18.40
CA SER A 97 -7.92 0.37 -19.80
C SER A 97 -6.43 0.21 -20.07
N ASP A 98 -5.56 0.44 -19.07
CA ASP A 98 -4.11 0.23 -19.20
C ASP A 98 -3.63 -0.92 -18.31
N PRO A 99 -3.61 -2.17 -18.81
CA PRO A 99 -3.24 -3.35 -18.03
C PRO A 99 -1.75 -3.37 -17.64
N ARG A 100 -0.95 -2.38 -18.08
CA ARG A 100 0.47 -2.25 -17.72
C ARG A 100 0.68 -1.69 -16.31
N TYR A 101 -0.40 -1.32 -15.62
CA TYR A 101 -0.35 -0.76 -14.27
C TYR A 101 -1.36 -1.39 -13.32
N LEU A 102 -1.03 -1.36 -12.04
CA LEU A 102 -1.90 -1.74 -10.95
C LEU A 102 -2.17 -0.53 -10.05
N ILE A 103 -3.41 -0.38 -9.59
CA ILE A 103 -3.83 0.59 -8.59
C ILE A 103 -4.00 -0.14 -7.27
N SER A 104 -3.22 0.28 -6.28
CA SER A 104 -3.43 -0.09 -4.88
C SER A 104 -4.27 0.99 -4.19
N HIS A 105 -5.40 0.58 -3.61
CA HIS A 105 -6.18 1.40 -2.70
C HIS A 105 -5.58 1.25 -1.31
N VAL A 106 -5.15 2.37 -0.73
CA VAL A 106 -4.38 2.36 0.51
C VAL A 106 -4.90 3.38 1.51
N LYS A 107 -4.54 3.18 2.77
CA LYS A 107 -4.68 4.18 3.83
C LYS A 107 -3.30 4.52 4.36
N GLU A 108 -2.99 5.81 4.43
CA GLU A 108 -1.79 6.30 5.10
C GLU A 108 -1.95 6.15 6.61
N GLU A 109 -0.97 5.51 7.24
CA GLU A 109 -0.87 5.39 8.69
C GLU A 109 -0.24 6.67 9.23
N VAL A 110 -0.94 7.37 10.13
CA VAL A 110 -0.36 8.50 10.85
C VAL A 110 0.35 7.95 12.09
N PRO A 111 1.66 8.26 12.26
CA PRO A 111 2.35 7.97 13.51
C PRO A 111 1.61 8.65 14.67
N LEU A 112 1.29 7.88 15.70
CA LEU A 112 0.75 8.40 16.97
C LEU A 112 1.77 9.33 17.65
#